data_AF-A0A418W4X8-F1
#
_entry.id   AF-A0A418W4X8-F1
#
_cell.length_a   1.000
_cell.length_b   1.000
_cell.length_c   1.000
_cell.angle_alpha   90.00
_cell.angle_beta   90.00
_cell.angle_gamma   90.00
#
_symmetry.space_group_name_H-M   'P 1'
#
loop_
_entity.id
_entity.type
_entity.pdbx_description
1 polymer ?
#
loop_
_entity_poly.entity_id
_entity_poly.type
_entity_poly.pdbx_seq_one_letter_code
_entity_poly.pdbx_strand_id
1 'polypeptide(L)'
;MATKTNNPFLEFDPSKFMGDFKLPGVDVEAILSSQRKNIEALTAANQLAAEGFQAVLRRQAEIVRSSVEEASSFVNDVLSASTPEAKAAKQAELVKAAFEKALANARELAELVTKSNTEAADVLSKRVSESLEELKSAVAKVAK
;
A
#
# COMPACT_ATOMS: atom_id res chain seq x y z
N MET A 1 -3.14 -46.47 -25.48
CA MET A 1 -1.92 -45.74 -25.11
C MET A 1 -2.35 -44.44 -24.44
N ALA A 2 -2.19 -44.31 -23.13
CA ALA A 2 -2.57 -43.10 -22.39
C ALA A 2 -1.29 -42.37 -21.97
N THR A 3 -1.14 -41.14 -22.47
CA THR A 3 -0.06 -40.21 -22.18
C THR A 3 -0.04 -39.87 -20.68
N LYS A 4 1.05 -40.23 -19.99
CA LYS A 4 1.34 -39.72 -18.65
C LYS A 4 1.60 -38.22 -18.74
N THR A 5 0.70 -37.41 -18.19
CA THR A 5 0.93 -35.98 -17.99
C THR A 5 1.95 -35.84 -16.87
N ASN A 6 3.22 -35.86 -17.22
CA ASN A 6 4.35 -35.70 -16.29
C ASN A 6 4.47 -34.21 -15.95
N ASN A 7 3.64 -33.73 -15.03
CA ASN A 7 3.66 -32.34 -14.56
C ASN A 7 4.50 -32.28 -13.27
N PRO A 8 5.77 -31.82 -13.33
CA PRO A 8 6.70 -31.82 -12.19
C PRO A 8 6.27 -30.89 -11.04
N PHE A 9 5.22 -30.09 -11.23
CA PHE A 9 4.64 -29.19 -10.23
C PHE A 9 3.53 -29.82 -9.38
N LEU A 10 2.94 -30.93 -9.82
CA LEU A 10 1.84 -31.60 -9.10
C LEU A 10 2.32 -32.79 -8.25
N GLU A 11 3.60 -33.15 -8.33
CA GLU A 11 4.23 -34.22 -7.55
C GLU A 11 4.88 -33.71 -6.25
N PHE A 12 4.53 -32.49 -5.81
CA PHE A 12 4.99 -32.00 -4.51
C PHE A 12 4.20 -32.68 -3.39
N ASP A 13 4.77 -33.73 -2.82
CA ASP A 13 4.24 -34.46 -1.65
C ASP A 13 4.97 -33.98 -0.37
N PRO A 14 4.35 -33.11 0.45
CA PRO A 14 4.97 -32.58 1.67
C PRO A 14 5.28 -33.66 2.70
N SER A 15 4.55 -34.78 2.66
CA SER A 15 4.67 -35.86 3.64
C SER A 15 5.95 -36.69 3.44
N LYS A 16 6.43 -36.82 2.19
CA LYS A 16 7.72 -37.44 1.86
C LYS A 16 8.93 -36.60 2.25
N PHE A 17 8.80 -35.27 2.25
CA PHE A 17 9.86 -34.39 2.71
C PHE A 17 9.92 -34.28 4.25
N MET A 18 8.80 -34.41 4.96
CA MET A 18 8.78 -34.36 6.44
C MET A 18 9.20 -35.67 7.11
N GLY A 19 8.95 -36.83 6.50
CA GLY A 19 9.23 -38.15 7.10
C GLY A 19 10.72 -38.40 7.38
N ASP A 20 11.61 -37.85 6.55
CA ASP A 20 13.05 -38.11 6.59
C ASP A 20 13.88 -36.93 7.11
N PHE A 21 13.30 -35.74 7.32
CA PHE A 21 14.00 -34.53 7.76
C PHE A 21 14.03 -34.36 9.29
N LYS A 22 14.45 -35.40 10.02
CA LYS A 22 15.00 -35.18 11.38
C LYS A 22 16.46 -34.79 11.25
N LEU A 23 16.72 -33.57 10.77
CA LEU A 23 18.08 -33.00 10.77
C LEU A 23 18.45 -32.67 12.23
N PRO A 24 19.42 -33.37 12.85
CA PRO A 24 19.85 -33.06 14.20
C PRO A 24 20.30 -31.59 14.27
N GLY A 25 19.73 -30.81 15.20
CA GLY A 25 20.04 -29.40 15.38
C GLY A 25 19.16 -28.41 14.58
N VAL A 26 18.25 -28.85 13.72
CA VAL A 26 17.32 -27.97 12.98
C VAL A 26 15.92 -27.99 13.56
N ASP A 27 15.42 -26.82 13.95
CA ASP A 27 14.09 -26.61 14.52
C ASP A 27 13.05 -26.36 13.41
N VAL A 28 12.45 -27.44 12.90
CA VAL A 28 11.47 -27.39 11.80
C VAL A 28 10.22 -26.57 12.15
N GLU A 29 9.80 -26.61 13.41
CA GLU A 29 8.67 -25.81 13.89
C GLU A 29 8.98 -24.31 13.87
N ALA A 30 10.20 -23.93 14.27
CA ALA A 30 10.67 -22.56 14.14
C ALA A 30 10.73 -22.09 12.67
N ILE A 31 11.16 -22.95 11.74
CA ILE A 31 11.16 -22.63 10.30
C ILE A 31 9.73 -22.41 9.79
N LEU A 32 8.80 -23.32 10.10
CA LEU A 32 7.39 -23.18 9.67
C LEU A 32 6.74 -21.92 10.27
N SER A 33 7.03 -21.62 11.53
CA SER A 33 6.59 -20.38 12.19
C SER A 33 7.16 -19.14 11.50
N SER A 34 8.46 -19.13 11.17
CA SER A 34 9.12 -18.05 10.44
C SER A 34 8.50 -17.83 9.06
N GLN A 35 8.18 -18.91 8.33
CA GLN A 35 7.50 -18.80 7.04
C GLN A 35 6.08 -18.27 7.15
N ARG A 36 5.33 -18.67 8.18
CA ARG A 36 4.00 -18.10 8.45
C ARG A 36 4.10 -16.59 8.68
N LYS A 37 5.04 -16.13 9.52
CA LYS A 37 5.26 -14.70 9.76
C LYS A 37 5.66 -13.93 8.49
N ASN A 38 6.44 -14.55 7.59
CA ASN A 38 6.78 -13.95 6.30
C ASN A 38 5.52 -13.70 5.46
N ILE A 39 4.63 -14.69 5.37
CA ILE A 39 3.36 -14.57 4.63
C ILE A 39 2.47 -13.51 5.27
N GLU A 40 2.37 -13.48 6.60
CA GLU A 40 1.61 -12.46 7.32
C GLU A 40 2.13 -11.05 7.05
N ALA A 41 3.45 -10.83 7.11
CA ALA A 41 4.05 -9.53 6.82
C ALA A 41 3.82 -9.09 5.38
N LEU A 42 3.96 -10.00 4.40
CA LEU A 42 3.67 -9.71 3.00
C LEU A 42 2.19 -9.39 2.78
N THR A 43 1.30 -10.12 3.45
CA THR A 43 -0.15 -9.88 3.37
C THR A 43 -0.51 -8.53 3.96
N ALA A 44 0.03 -8.19 5.14
CA ALA A 44 -0.18 -6.90 5.78
C ALA A 44 0.36 -5.74 4.93
N ALA A 45 1.56 -5.86 4.36
CA ALA A 45 2.12 -4.86 3.46
C ALA A 45 1.25 -4.64 2.21
N ASN A 46 0.75 -5.72 1.60
CA ASN A 46 -0.17 -5.64 0.46
C ASN A 46 -1.52 -5.00 0.84
N GLN A 47 -2.03 -5.31 2.04
CA GLN A 47 -3.24 -4.69 2.55
C GLN A 47 -3.07 -3.18 2.73
N LEU A 48 -1.96 -2.74 3.34
CA LEU A 48 -1.65 -1.30 3.50
C LEU A 48 -1.52 -0.58 2.15
N ALA A 49 -0.91 -1.24 1.15
CA ALA A 49 -0.83 -0.70 -0.20
C ALA A 49 -2.22 -0.56 -0.85
N ALA A 50 -3.09 -1.57 -0.69
CA ALA A 50 -4.45 -1.54 -1.20
C ALA A 50 -5.31 -0.46 -0.52
N GLU A 51 -5.19 -0.31 0.80
CA GLU A 51 -5.85 0.74 1.58
C GLU A 51 -5.37 2.14 1.16
N GLY A 52 -4.06 2.31 0.90
CA GLY A 52 -3.51 3.55 0.36
C GLY A 52 -4.10 3.91 -1.00
N PHE A 53 -4.19 2.94 -1.92
CA PHE A 53 -4.83 3.16 -3.22
C PHE A 53 -6.31 3.54 -3.08
N GLN A 54 -7.04 2.86 -2.20
CA GLN A 54 -8.43 3.21 -1.91
C GLN A 54 -8.57 4.62 -1.33
N ALA A 55 -7.66 5.03 -0.45
CA ALA A 55 -7.64 6.37 0.13
C ALA A 55 -7.41 7.44 -0.95
N VAL A 56 -6.46 7.22 -1.86
CA VAL A 56 -6.23 8.10 -3.02
C VAL A 56 -7.47 8.20 -3.91
N LEU A 57 -8.11 7.07 -4.24
CA LEU A 57 -9.33 7.07 -5.07
C LEU A 57 -10.50 7.82 -4.40
N ARG A 58 -10.72 7.59 -3.09
CA ARG A 58 -11.74 8.32 -2.33
C ARG A 58 -11.46 9.81 -2.36
N ARG A 59 -10.20 10.20 -2.15
CA ARG A 59 -9.81 11.61 -2.17
C ARG A 59 -10.00 12.25 -3.54
N GLN A 60 -9.66 11.54 -4.61
CA GLN A 60 -9.90 12.00 -5.98
C GLN A 60 -11.39 12.23 -6.26
N ALA A 61 -12.28 11.36 -5.76
CA ALA A 61 -13.72 11.52 -5.89
C ALA A 61 -14.25 12.76 -5.11
N GLU A 62 -13.74 12.99 -3.91
CA GLU A 62 -14.06 14.19 -3.12
C GLU A 62 -13.61 15.47 -3.80
N ILE A 63 -12.40 15.48 -4.38
CA ILE A 63 -11.88 16.63 -5.14
C ILE A 63 -12.83 16.94 -6.31
N VAL A 64 -13.26 15.93 -7.07
CA VAL A 64 -14.19 16.11 -8.19
C VAL A 64 -15.53 16.67 -7.71
N ARG A 65 -16.12 16.07 -6.66
CA ARG A 65 -17.38 16.56 -6.08
C ARG A 65 -17.28 18.03 -5.67
N SER A 66 -16.24 18.37 -4.90
CA SER A 66 -16.04 19.75 -4.43
C SER A 66 -15.84 20.74 -5.60
N SER A 67 -15.19 20.30 -6.68
CA SER A 67 -14.95 21.12 -7.86
C SER A 67 -16.25 21.44 -8.62
N VAL A 68 -17.19 20.49 -8.68
CA VAL A 68 -18.51 20.69 -9.30
C VAL A 68 -19.37 21.65 -8.47
N GLU A 69 -19.37 21.48 -7.15
CA GLU A 69 -20.07 22.37 -6.22
C GLU A 69 -19.54 23.82 -6.32
N GLU A 70 -18.21 23.98 -6.37
CA GLU A 70 -17.57 25.30 -6.52
C GLU A 70 -17.80 25.93 -7.89
N ALA A 71 -17.75 25.15 -8.98
CA ALA A 71 -18.04 25.68 -10.32
C ALA A 71 -19.46 26.26 -10.39
N SER A 72 -20.42 25.61 -9.74
CA SER A 72 -21.81 26.08 -9.67
C SER A 72 -21.91 27.39 -8.86
N SER A 73 -21.18 27.49 -7.75
CA SER A 73 -21.10 28.73 -6.95
C SER A 73 -20.48 29.88 -7.75
N PHE A 74 -19.39 29.60 -8.48
CA PHE A 74 -18.69 30.61 -9.28
C PHE A 74 -19.58 31.21 -10.37
N VAL A 75 -20.36 30.38 -11.06
CA VAL A 75 -21.31 30.86 -12.08
C VAL A 75 -22.29 31.85 -11.46
N ASN A 76 -22.82 31.55 -10.27
CA ASN A 76 -23.72 32.46 -9.56
C ASN A 76 -23.02 33.77 -9.16
N ASP A 77 -21.80 33.70 -8.64
CA ASP A 77 -21.04 34.88 -8.22
C ASP A 77 -20.73 35.82 -9.40
N VAL A 78 -20.34 35.29 -10.56
CA VAL A 78 -20.07 36.10 -11.76
C VAL A 78 -21.34 36.75 -12.30
N LEU A 79 -22.47 36.03 -12.28
CA LEU A 79 -23.77 36.56 -12.71
C LEU A 79 -24.28 37.67 -11.78
N SER A 80 -23.90 37.64 -10.49
CA SER A 80 -24.27 38.66 -9.50
C SER A 80 -23.47 39.98 -9.60
N ALA A 81 -22.30 39.95 -10.25
CA ALA A 81 -21.43 41.12 -10.36
C ALA A 81 -21.94 42.16 -11.38
N SER A 82 -22.09 43.40 -10.94
CA SER A 82 -22.80 44.46 -11.68
C SER A 82 -21.94 45.24 -12.67
N THR A 83 -20.60 45.29 -12.47
CA THR A 83 -19.68 46.09 -13.31
C THR A 83 -18.54 45.25 -13.90
N PRO A 84 -17.94 45.66 -15.04
CA PRO A 84 -16.79 44.98 -15.64
C PRO A 84 -15.58 44.86 -14.70
N GLU A 85 -15.29 45.90 -13.92
CA GLU A 85 -14.18 45.93 -12.96
C GLU A 85 -14.39 44.94 -11.81
N ALA A 86 -15.62 44.85 -11.29
CA ALA A 86 -15.98 43.87 -10.27
C ALA A 86 -15.86 42.43 -10.79
N LYS A 87 -16.23 42.19 -12.06
CA LYS A 87 -16.06 40.89 -12.73
C LYS A 87 -14.58 40.54 -12.87
N ALA A 88 -13.72 41.48 -13.28
CA ALA A 88 -12.29 41.25 -13.40
C ALA A 88 -11.62 40.92 -12.05
N ALA A 89 -11.98 41.65 -10.99
CA ALA A 89 -11.51 41.37 -9.63
C ALA A 89 -11.94 39.97 -9.16
N LYS A 90 -13.20 39.59 -9.39
CA LYS A 90 -13.72 38.25 -9.05
C LYS A 90 -13.04 37.13 -9.82
N GLN A 91 -12.70 37.34 -11.08
CA GLN A 91 -11.92 36.37 -11.87
C GLN A 91 -10.52 36.17 -11.29
N ALA A 92 -9.83 37.26 -10.91
CA ALA A 92 -8.50 37.17 -10.31
C ALA A 92 -8.53 36.44 -8.95
N GLU A 93 -9.51 36.74 -8.10
CA GLU A 93 -9.75 36.01 -6.84
C GLU A 93 -9.96 34.52 -7.10
N LEU A 94 -10.72 34.16 -8.14
CA LEU A 94 -10.98 32.77 -8.45
C LEU A 94 -9.76 32.02 -8.94
N VAL A 95 -8.97 32.61 -9.83
CA VAL A 95 -7.74 31.99 -10.31
C VAL A 95 -6.80 31.73 -9.14
N LYS A 96 -6.67 32.68 -8.21
CA LYS A 96 -5.88 32.52 -7.00
C LYS A 96 -6.41 31.37 -6.13
N ALA A 97 -7.70 31.36 -5.82
CA ALA A 97 -8.31 30.33 -4.99
C ALA A 97 -8.19 28.93 -5.63
N ALA A 98 -8.41 28.83 -6.94
CA ALA A 98 -8.24 27.58 -7.69
C ALA A 98 -6.80 27.06 -7.64
N PHE A 99 -5.81 27.96 -7.77
CA PHE A 99 -4.40 27.59 -7.68
C PHE A 99 -4.02 27.10 -6.27
N GLU A 100 -4.39 27.84 -5.22
CA GLU A 100 -4.13 27.46 -3.83
C GLU A 100 -4.76 26.09 -3.50
N LYS A 101 -5.99 25.87 -3.97
CA LYS A 101 -6.69 24.60 -3.79
C LYS A 101 -6.06 23.45 -4.56
N ALA A 102 -5.65 23.66 -5.81
CA ALA A 102 -4.95 22.65 -6.60
C ALA A 102 -3.64 22.23 -5.92
N LEU A 103 -2.88 23.18 -5.37
CA LEU A 103 -1.66 22.92 -4.63
C LEU A 103 -1.93 22.14 -3.33
N ALA A 104 -2.99 22.49 -2.59
CA ALA A 104 -3.40 21.76 -1.40
C ALA A 104 -3.77 20.31 -1.71
N ASN A 105 -4.59 20.09 -2.74
CA ASN A 105 -4.98 18.75 -3.21
C ASN A 105 -3.76 17.92 -3.62
N ALA A 106 -2.81 18.51 -4.35
CA ALA A 106 -1.59 17.82 -4.77
C ALA A 106 -0.73 17.38 -3.57
N ARG A 107 -0.61 18.23 -2.54
CA ARG A 107 0.11 17.89 -1.30
C ARG A 107 -0.54 16.74 -0.56
N GLU A 108 -1.86 16.78 -0.39
CA GLU A 108 -2.59 15.75 0.33
C GLU A 108 -2.52 14.38 -0.40
N LEU A 109 -2.63 14.37 -1.73
CA LEU A 109 -2.45 13.15 -2.51
C LEU A 109 -1.02 12.60 -2.38
N ALA A 110 -0.01 13.46 -2.40
CA ALA A 110 1.37 13.05 -2.18
C ALA A 110 1.58 12.46 -0.77
N GLU A 111 1.01 13.09 0.25
CA GLU A 111 1.06 12.59 1.63
C GLU A 111 0.40 11.21 1.78
N LEU A 112 -0.76 10.99 1.15
CA LEU A 112 -1.43 9.68 1.17
C LEU A 112 -0.57 8.58 0.53
N VAL A 113 0.03 8.85 -0.62
CA VAL A 113 0.91 7.90 -1.32
C VAL A 113 2.18 7.63 -0.51
N THR A 114 2.84 8.67 -0.01
CA THR A 114 4.04 8.52 0.80
C THR A 114 3.76 7.73 2.07
N LYS A 115 2.67 8.05 2.77
CA LYS A 115 2.28 7.35 4.00
C LYS A 115 2.07 5.86 3.78
N SER A 116 1.26 5.48 2.78
CA SER A 116 0.99 4.06 2.48
C SER A 116 2.27 3.29 2.13
N ASN A 117 3.16 3.89 1.33
CA ASN A 117 4.44 3.28 0.98
C ASN A 117 5.36 3.12 2.20
N THR A 118 5.43 4.13 3.07
CA THR A 118 6.25 4.08 4.29
C THR A 118 5.73 3.01 5.25
N GLU A 119 4.43 2.96 5.51
CA GLU A 119 3.84 1.97 6.42
C GLU A 119 4.05 0.53 5.92
N ALA A 120 3.89 0.28 4.61
CA ALA A 120 4.19 -1.02 4.02
C ALA A 120 5.68 -1.38 4.13
N ALA A 121 6.58 -0.43 3.88
CA ALA A 121 8.02 -0.62 4.00
C ALA A 121 8.45 -0.92 5.45
N ASP A 122 7.83 -0.25 6.43
CA ASP A 122 8.11 -0.46 7.85
C ASP A 122 7.74 -1.88 8.30
N VAL A 123 6.59 -2.40 7.85
CA VAL A 123 6.16 -3.78 8.11
C VAL A 123 7.19 -4.79 7.57
N LEU A 124 7.64 -4.60 6.33
CA LEU A 124 8.61 -5.47 5.70
C LEU A 124 10.00 -5.37 6.37
N SER A 125 10.45 -4.15 6.67
CA SER A 125 11.73 -3.88 7.35
C SER A 125 11.79 -4.54 8.73
N LYS A 126 10.71 -4.42 9.50
CA LYS A 126 10.56 -5.08 10.79
C LYS A 126 10.68 -6.60 10.63
N ARG A 127 9.97 -7.18 9.66
CA ARG A 127 10.03 -8.63 9.42
C ARG A 127 11.43 -9.11 9.02
N VAL A 128 12.15 -8.35 8.20
CA VAL A 128 13.55 -8.66 7.85
C VAL A 128 14.42 -8.66 9.10
N SER A 129 14.28 -7.65 9.96
CA SER A 129 15.06 -7.56 11.21
C SER A 129 14.77 -8.75 12.15
N GLU A 130 13.50 -9.11 12.31
CA GLU A 130 13.10 -10.30 13.07
C GLU A 130 13.65 -11.60 12.44
N SER A 131 13.68 -11.71 11.11
CA SER A 131 14.24 -12.88 10.41
C SER A 131 15.73 -13.04 10.67
N LEU A 132 16.48 -11.94 10.75
CA LEU A 132 17.91 -11.96 11.06
C LEU A 132 18.16 -12.44 12.50
N GLU A 133 17.32 -12.04 13.47
CA GLU A 133 17.43 -12.51 14.86
C GLU A 133 17.03 -13.99 15.00
N GLU A 134 16.00 -14.43 14.25
CA GLU A 134 15.63 -15.84 14.15
C GLU A 134 16.78 -16.68 13.58
N LEU A 135 17.44 -16.21 12.52
CA LEU A 135 18.61 -16.86 11.93
C LEU A 135 19.79 -16.95 12.91
N LYS A 136 20.12 -15.84 13.58
CA LYS A 136 21.17 -15.80 14.60
C LYS A 136 20.89 -16.79 15.73
N SER A 137 19.64 -16.87 16.18
CA SER A 137 19.21 -17.82 17.20
C SER A 137 19.32 -19.27 16.74
N ALA A 138 18.96 -19.55 15.48
CA ALA A 138 19.09 -20.88 14.89
C ALA A 138 20.55 -21.32 14.79
N VAL A 139 21.46 -20.45 14.33
CA VAL A 139 22.89 -20.73 14.25
C VAL A 139 23.49 -20.98 15.65
N ALA A 140 23.11 -20.18 16.65
CA ALA A 140 23.57 -20.36 18.02
C ALA A 140 23.09 -21.68 18.65
N LYS A 141 21.91 -22.18 18.27
CA LYS A 141 21.40 -23.50 18.69
C LYS A 141 22.17 -24.66 18.04
N VAL A 142 22.60 -24.51 16.78
CA VAL A 142 23.38 -25.53 16.05
C VAL A 142 24.84 -25.60 16.54
N ALA A 143 25.39 -24.51 17.04
CA ALA A 143 26.77 -24.42 17.53
C ALA A 143 26.99 -24.99 18.96
N LYS A 144 25.93 -25.49 19.62
CA LYS A 144 25.96 -26.16 20.92
C LYS A 144 25.72 -27.66 20.76
#